data_AF-A0AA40WF89-F1
#
_entry.id   AF-A0AA40WF89-F1
#
_cell.length_a   1.000
_cell.length_b   1.000
_cell.length_c   1.000
_cell.angle_alpha   90.00
_cell.angle_beta   90.00
_cell.angle_gamma   90.00
#
_symmetry.space_group_name_H-M   'P 1'
#
loop_
_entity.id
_entity.type
_entity.pdbx_description
1 polymer ?
#
loop_
_entity_poly.entity_id
_entity_poly.type
_entity_poly.pdbx_seq_one_letter_code
_entity_poly.pdbx_strand_id
1 'polypeptide(L)'
;LPIKVKLDLVMKLKKGIAPFMADIFPNLTLPTGLNVNHLSHDKAVVDAYVKDPLVHGMASTYLGNMLLNSEEPILANAGKIKIPIYIFHGKEDQIADSAGSEVFFEVVGSSDKTLKIYEGLYHETMNERIEDRTKVLTDLKKWFESHVN
;
A
#
# COMPACT_ATOMS: atom_id res chain seq x y z
N LEU A 1 2.07 -16.73 -1.30
CA LEU A 1 3.43 -16.90 -0.72
C LEU A 1 3.62 -15.71 0.22
N PRO A 2 3.76 -15.89 1.54
CA PRO A 2 3.84 -14.75 2.44
C PRO A 2 5.12 -13.97 2.13
N ILE A 3 4.99 -12.64 2.00
CA ILE A 3 6.14 -11.75 1.88
C ILE A 3 6.96 -11.91 3.15
N LYS A 4 8.15 -12.52 3.02
CA LYS A 4 9.02 -12.83 4.15
C LYS A 4 9.72 -11.56 4.62
N VAL A 5 9.02 -10.71 5.36
CA VAL A 5 9.66 -9.65 6.15
C VAL A 5 10.55 -10.32 7.21
N LYS A 6 11.87 -10.11 7.15
CA LYS A 6 12.80 -10.59 8.19
C LYS A 6 12.56 -9.78 9.46
N LEU A 7 11.79 -10.33 10.38
CA LEU A 7 11.50 -9.72 11.68
C LEU A 7 12.60 -10.10 12.69
N ASP A 8 13.22 -9.09 13.31
CA ASP A 8 14.11 -9.29 14.44
C ASP A 8 13.36 -9.73 15.71
N LEU A 9 14.10 -10.04 16.78
CA LEU A 9 13.53 -10.54 18.03
C LEU A 9 12.59 -9.52 18.70
N VAL A 10 12.90 -8.23 18.58
CA VAL A 10 12.10 -7.12 19.13
C VAL A 10 10.78 -6.99 18.36
N MET A 11 10.82 -7.11 17.03
CA MET A 11 9.65 -7.08 16.17
C MET A 11 8.75 -8.31 16.37
N LYS A 12 9.32 -9.49 16.62
CA LYS A 12 8.54 -10.69 16.97
C LYS A 12 7.81 -10.54 18.31
N LEU A 13 8.49 -10.00 19.33
CA LEU A 13 7.87 -9.66 20.63
C LEU A 13 6.75 -8.63 20.48
N LYS A 14 6.98 -7.56 19.71
CA LYS A 14 5.95 -6.56 19.37
C LYS A 14 4.76 -7.20 18.65
N LYS A 15 4.99 -8.11 17.70
CA LYS A 15 3.93 -8.83 16.97
C LYS A 15 3.10 -9.75 17.88
N GLY A 16 3.69 -10.34 18.92
CA GLY A 16 2.98 -11.19 19.87
C GLY A 16 2.09 -10.42 20.87
N ILE A 17 2.48 -9.21 21.24
CA ILE A 17 1.75 -8.37 22.22
C ILE A 17 0.71 -7.47 21.53
N ALA A 18 0.91 -7.16 20.25
CA ALA A 18 0.03 -6.28 19.47
C ALA A 18 -1.45 -6.70 19.46
N PRO A 19 -1.84 -7.98 19.31
CA PRO A 19 -3.25 -8.38 19.37
C PRO A 19 -3.87 -8.10 20.73
N PHE A 20 -3.15 -8.39 21.82
CA PHE A 20 -3.61 -8.13 23.19
C PHE A 20 -3.78 -6.62 23.48
N MET A 21 -2.86 -5.79 22.98
CA MET A 21 -2.97 -4.32 23.08
C MET A 21 -4.12 -3.75 22.24
N ALA A 22 -4.38 -4.33 21.06
CA ALA A 22 -5.51 -3.94 20.22
C ALA A 22 -6.86 -4.28 20.87
N ASP A 23 -6.95 -5.40 21.60
CA ASP A 23 -8.19 -5.79 22.29
C ASP A 23 -8.48 -4.94 23.53
N ILE A 24 -7.44 -4.51 24.26
CA ILE A 24 -7.61 -3.75 25.52
C ILE A 24 -7.71 -2.24 25.26
N PHE A 25 -6.96 -1.70 24.30
CA PHE A 25 -6.96 -0.28 23.98
C PHE A 25 -7.06 -0.04 22.46
N PRO A 26 -8.15 -0.45 21.79
CA PRO A 26 -8.29 -0.37 20.33
C PRO A 26 -8.22 1.07 19.78
N ASN A 27 -8.61 2.04 20.61
CA ASN A 27 -8.64 3.46 20.27
C ASN A 27 -7.34 4.19 20.63
N LEU A 28 -6.34 3.50 21.18
CA LEU A 28 -5.04 4.12 21.46
C LEU A 28 -4.36 4.46 20.13
N THR A 29 -4.10 5.74 19.94
CA THR A 29 -3.52 6.28 18.71
C THR A 29 -2.03 6.54 18.91
N LEU A 30 -1.20 5.96 18.05
CA LEU A 30 0.26 6.01 18.10
C LEU A 30 0.83 6.54 16.78
N PRO A 31 2.02 7.17 16.79
CA PRO A 31 2.71 7.54 15.55
C PRO A 31 2.96 6.31 14.68
N THR A 32 2.72 6.42 13.37
CA THR A 32 2.92 5.29 12.44
C THR A 32 4.39 4.95 12.23
N GLY A 33 5.30 5.89 12.49
CA GLY A 33 6.73 5.74 12.22
C GLY A 33 7.09 5.76 10.73
N LEU A 34 6.16 6.21 9.88
CA LEU A 34 6.36 6.32 8.43
C LEU A 34 7.50 7.29 8.10
N ASN A 35 8.45 6.85 7.28
CA ASN A 35 9.43 7.77 6.69
C ASN A 35 8.81 8.48 5.49
N VAL A 36 8.40 9.74 5.68
CA VAL A 36 7.77 10.56 4.63
C VAL A 36 8.63 10.75 3.38
N ASN A 37 9.95 10.57 3.48
CA ASN A 37 10.84 10.66 2.32
C ASN A 37 10.71 9.47 1.37
N HIS A 38 9.98 8.42 1.76
CA HIS A 38 9.68 7.27 0.90
C HIS A 38 8.34 7.42 0.17
N LEU A 39 7.65 8.57 0.30
CA LEU A 39 6.39 8.82 -0.41
C LEU A 39 6.62 9.08 -1.90
N SER A 40 7.58 9.94 -2.23
CA SER A 40 7.84 10.39 -3.61
C SER A 40 9.28 10.86 -3.75
N HIS A 41 9.84 10.77 -4.95
CA HIS A 41 11.13 11.42 -5.26
C HIS A 41 11.02 12.95 -5.36
N ASP A 42 9.81 13.48 -5.49
CA ASP A 42 9.56 14.92 -5.52
C ASP A 42 9.49 15.49 -4.09
N LYS A 43 10.51 16.27 -3.73
CA LYS A 43 10.58 16.95 -2.42
C LYS A 43 9.43 17.92 -2.20
N ALA A 44 8.88 18.54 -3.26
CA ALA A 44 7.75 19.44 -3.12
C ALA A 44 6.49 18.70 -2.66
N VAL A 45 6.32 17.44 -3.09
CA VAL A 45 5.22 16.58 -2.65
C VAL A 45 5.40 16.18 -1.19
N VAL A 46 6.61 15.75 -0.80
CA VAL A 46 6.93 15.44 0.60
C VAL A 46 6.72 16.66 1.51
N ASP A 47 7.18 17.84 1.08
CA ASP A 47 7.00 19.08 1.83
C ASP A 47 5.52 19.47 1.96
N ALA A 48 4.73 19.30 0.90
CA ALA A 48 3.30 19.55 0.93
C ALA A 48 2.59 18.60 1.90
N TYR A 49 2.93 17.31 1.86
CA TYR A 49 2.41 16.30 2.79
C TYR A 49 2.69 16.67 4.25
N VAL A 50 3.92 17.08 4.57
CA VAL A 50 4.32 17.45 5.95
C VAL A 50 3.66 18.75 6.43
N LYS A 51 3.37 19.68 5.51
CA LYS A 51 2.76 20.98 5.84
C LYS A 51 1.23 20.95 5.90
N ASP A 52 0.60 19.89 5.41
CA ASP A 52 -0.86 19.77 5.40
C ASP A 52 -1.39 19.56 6.84
N PRO A 53 -2.20 20.48 7.40
CA PRO A 53 -2.73 20.35 8.76
C PRO A 53 -3.71 19.18 8.94
N LEU A 54 -4.19 18.57 7.85
CA LEU A 54 -5.05 17.39 7.88
C LEU A 54 -4.26 16.08 7.93
N VAL A 55 -2.96 16.12 7.67
CA VAL A 55 -2.06 14.96 7.78
C VAL A 55 -1.46 14.90 9.19
N HIS A 56 -1.74 13.83 9.93
CA HIS A 56 -1.34 13.72 11.34
C HIS A 56 -0.35 12.59 11.66
N GLY A 57 -0.11 11.63 10.74
CA GLY A 57 0.90 10.59 10.92
C GLY A 57 0.65 9.62 12.09
N MET A 58 -0.61 9.43 12.49
CA MET A 58 -0.99 8.54 13.58
C MET A 58 -1.91 7.41 13.10
N ALA A 59 -1.87 6.27 13.77
CA ALA A 59 -2.82 5.18 13.58
C ALA A 59 -3.27 4.63 14.94
N SER A 60 -4.53 4.20 15.03
CA SER A 60 -4.97 3.45 16.20
C SER A 60 -4.33 2.06 16.23
N THR A 61 -4.16 1.48 17.41
CA THR A 61 -3.70 0.09 17.58
C THR A 61 -4.59 -0.90 16.83
N TYR A 62 -5.91 -0.65 16.79
CA TYR A 62 -6.85 -1.44 15.98
C TYR A 62 -6.52 -1.36 14.48
N LEU A 63 -6.34 -0.14 13.94
CA LEU A 63 -6.01 0.05 12.53
C LEU A 63 -4.68 -0.62 12.17
N GLY A 64 -3.65 -0.43 13.01
CA GLY A 64 -2.35 -1.07 12.82
C GLY A 64 -2.44 -2.60 12.82
N ASN A 65 -3.16 -3.17 13.79
CA ASN A 65 -3.39 -4.62 13.85
C ASN A 65 -4.18 -5.14 12.64
N MET A 66 -5.21 -4.42 12.20
CA MET A 66 -6.00 -4.77 11.03
C MET A 66 -5.10 -4.83 9.79
N LEU A 67 -4.32 -3.78 9.51
CA LEU A 67 -3.43 -3.75 8.34
C LEU A 67 -2.41 -4.90 8.35
N LEU A 68 -1.77 -5.16 9.49
CA LEU A 68 -0.74 -6.21 9.63
C LEU A 68 -1.27 -7.64 9.48
N ASN A 69 -2.56 -7.86 9.69
CA ASN A 69 -3.19 -9.19 9.62
C ASN A 69 -4.17 -9.33 8.45
N SER A 70 -4.25 -8.35 7.56
CA SER A 70 -5.19 -8.38 6.43
C SER A 70 -4.70 -9.16 5.21
N GLU A 71 -3.40 -9.46 5.08
CA GLU A 71 -2.84 -10.13 3.90
C GLU A 71 -3.52 -11.49 3.62
N GLU A 72 -3.47 -12.41 4.58
CA GLU A 72 -4.04 -13.75 4.43
C GLU A 72 -5.55 -13.74 4.10
N PRO A 73 -6.43 -13.03 4.83
CA PRO A 73 -7.84 -13.00 4.49
C PRO A 73 -8.11 -12.30 3.15
N ILE A 74 -7.35 -11.27 2.76
CA ILE A 74 -7.46 -10.65 1.43
C ILE A 74 -7.14 -11.67 0.34
N LEU A 75 -5.98 -12.35 0.43
CA LEU A 75 -5.56 -13.31 -0.58
C LEU A 75 -6.50 -14.53 -0.67
N ALA A 76 -6.98 -15.03 0.48
CA ALA A 76 -7.95 -16.12 0.53
C ALA A 76 -9.30 -15.77 -0.13
N ASN A 77 -9.66 -14.48 -0.17
CA ASN A 77 -10.91 -14.00 -0.75
C ASN A 77 -10.74 -13.31 -2.11
N ALA A 78 -9.51 -13.09 -2.59
CA ALA A 78 -9.23 -12.39 -3.85
C ALA A 78 -9.92 -13.03 -5.07
N GLY A 79 -10.09 -14.35 -5.05
CA GLY A 79 -10.83 -15.09 -6.08
C GLY A 79 -12.31 -14.68 -6.22
N LYS A 80 -12.89 -13.98 -5.24
CA LYS A 80 -14.27 -13.46 -5.28
C LYS A 80 -14.42 -12.18 -6.11
N ILE A 81 -13.33 -11.46 -6.38
CA ILE A 81 -13.36 -10.26 -7.22
C ILE A 81 -13.48 -10.71 -8.67
N LYS A 82 -14.58 -10.36 -9.33
CA LYS A 82 -14.89 -10.75 -10.72
C LYS A 82 -15.02 -9.59 -11.70
N ILE A 83 -14.95 -8.36 -11.20
CA ILE A 83 -15.02 -7.14 -12.00
C ILE A 83 -13.65 -6.81 -12.61
N PRO A 84 -13.60 -6.09 -13.74
CA PRO A 84 -12.35 -5.56 -14.29
C PRO A 84 -11.52 -4.86 -13.21
N ILE A 85 -10.23 -5.16 -13.15
CA ILE A 85 -9.33 -4.62 -12.12
C ILE A 85 -7.99 -4.16 -12.71
N TYR A 86 -7.58 -2.97 -12.31
CA TYR A 86 -6.28 -2.40 -12.63
C TYR A 86 -5.49 -2.19 -11.34
N ILE A 87 -4.35 -2.86 -11.24
CA ILE A 87 -3.43 -2.79 -10.10
C ILE A 87 -2.17 -2.08 -10.56
N PHE A 88 -1.69 -1.11 -9.80
CA PHE A 88 -0.44 -0.44 -10.07
C PHE A 88 0.37 -0.18 -8.79
N HIS A 89 1.69 -0.20 -8.91
CA HIS A 89 2.62 -0.07 -7.78
C HIS A 89 3.99 0.44 -8.26
N GLY A 90 4.69 1.24 -7.44
CA GLY A 90 6.10 1.56 -7.64
C GLY A 90 7.03 0.42 -7.24
N LYS A 91 8.06 0.10 -8.02
CA LYS A 91 8.97 -1.03 -7.71
C LYS A 91 9.87 -0.75 -6.51
N GLU A 92 10.19 0.51 -6.27
CA GLU A 92 11.08 0.93 -5.18
C GLU A 92 10.33 1.41 -3.93
N ASP A 93 9.02 1.13 -3.86
CA ASP A 93 8.21 1.42 -2.68
C ASP A 93 8.81 0.74 -1.43
N GLN A 94 9.22 1.57 -0.46
CA GLN A 94 9.79 1.16 0.82
C GLN A 94 8.75 1.12 1.95
N ILE A 95 7.49 1.45 1.65
CA ILE A 95 6.35 1.49 2.57
C ILE A 95 5.51 0.22 2.38
N ALA A 96 5.23 -0.16 1.14
CA ALA A 96 4.55 -1.40 0.77
C ALA A 96 5.35 -2.17 -0.28
N ASP A 97 5.56 -3.47 -0.09
CA ASP A 97 6.33 -4.29 -1.04
C ASP A 97 5.46 -4.62 -2.28
N SER A 98 5.97 -4.27 -3.46
CA SER A 98 5.30 -4.53 -4.75
C SER A 98 5.02 -6.03 -4.98
N ALA A 99 5.78 -6.93 -4.36
CA ALA A 99 5.55 -8.38 -4.41
C ALA A 99 4.13 -8.75 -3.92
N GLY A 100 3.55 -7.96 -3.01
CA GLY A 100 2.17 -8.17 -2.56
C GLY A 100 1.15 -7.95 -3.68
N SER A 101 1.36 -6.92 -4.50
CA SER A 101 0.53 -6.65 -5.67
C SER A 101 0.70 -7.73 -6.74
N GLU A 102 1.92 -8.24 -6.95
CA GLU A 102 2.18 -9.37 -7.85
C GLU A 102 1.45 -10.64 -7.38
N VAL A 103 1.58 -11.01 -6.08
CA VAL A 103 0.87 -12.17 -5.51
C VAL A 103 -0.64 -12.02 -5.59
N PHE A 104 -1.18 -10.83 -5.28
CA PHE A 104 -2.61 -10.56 -5.39
C PHE A 104 -3.10 -10.67 -6.84
N PHE A 105 -2.34 -10.16 -7.81
CA PHE A 105 -2.67 -10.27 -9.23
C PHE A 105 -2.76 -11.73 -9.68
N GLU A 106 -1.89 -12.62 -9.20
CA GLU A 106 -1.96 -14.04 -9.54
C GLU A 106 -3.26 -14.70 -9.08
N VAL A 107 -3.72 -14.37 -7.86
CA VAL A 107 -4.87 -15.04 -7.23
C VAL A 107 -6.22 -14.34 -7.42
N VAL A 108 -6.23 -13.08 -7.89
CA VAL A 108 -7.48 -12.34 -8.09
C VAL A 108 -8.34 -13.01 -9.16
N GLY A 109 -9.64 -13.12 -8.87
CA GLY A 109 -10.58 -13.92 -9.64
C GLY A 109 -11.11 -13.29 -10.93
N SER A 110 -10.68 -12.07 -11.26
CA SER A 110 -11.12 -11.36 -12.46
C SER A 110 -10.47 -11.96 -13.70
N SER A 111 -11.27 -12.20 -14.73
CA SER A 111 -10.77 -12.55 -16.06
C SER A 111 -10.18 -11.35 -16.80
N ASP A 112 -10.59 -10.15 -16.42
CA ASP A 112 -10.09 -8.88 -16.93
C ASP A 112 -9.27 -8.20 -15.84
N LYS A 113 -7.96 -8.46 -15.85
CA LYS A 113 -7.03 -7.95 -14.84
C LYS A 113 -5.78 -7.42 -15.50
N THR A 114 -5.33 -6.26 -15.05
CA THR A 114 -4.09 -5.62 -15.48
C THR A 114 -3.23 -5.29 -14.28
N LEU A 115 -1.92 -5.58 -14.36
CA LEU A 115 -0.91 -5.17 -13.39
C LEU A 115 0.13 -4.27 -14.07
N LYS A 116 0.48 -3.15 -13.43
CA LYS A 116 1.57 -2.25 -13.82
C LYS A 116 2.51 -2.00 -12.66
N ILE A 117 3.73 -2.52 -12.76
CA ILE A 117 4.83 -2.22 -11.84
C ILE A 117 5.70 -1.15 -12.50
N TYR A 118 5.84 0.00 -11.85
CA TYR A 118 6.63 1.13 -12.35
C TYR A 118 8.03 1.10 -11.72
N GLU A 119 9.01 0.70 -12.53
CA GLU A 119 10.43 0.70 -12.13
C GLU A 119 10.89 2.08 -11.66
N GLY A 120 11.63 2.13 -10.56
CA GLY A 120 12.17 3.36 -10.00
C GLY A 120 11.19 4.27 -9.26
N LEU A 121 9.89 3.94 -9.18
CA LEU A 121 8.92 4.78 -8.46
C LEU A 121 8.73 4.36 -7.01
N TYR A 122 8.47 5.35 -6.15
CA TYR A 122 8.12 5.17 -4.73
C TYR A 122 6.60 4.96 -4.54
N HIS A 123 6.13 5.12 -3.30
CA HIS A 123 4.78 4.78 -2.84
C HIS A 123 3.67 5.57 -3.54
N GLU A 124 3.80 6.90 -3.62
CA GLU A 124 2.78 7.77 -4.21
C GLU A 124 3.00 7.93 -5.72
N THR A 125 2.85 6.86 -6.51
CA THR A 125 3.13 6.87 -7.96
C THR A 125 2.38 7.97 -8.74
N MET A 126 1.21 8.40 -8.27
CA MET A 126 0.43 9.49 -8.87
C MET A 126 0.93 10.89 -8.50
N ASN A 127 1.78 10.99 -7.47
CA ASN A 127 2.45 12.20 -6.99
C ASN A 127 3.97 12.09 -7.14
N GLU A 128 4.44 11.23 -8.03
CA GLU A 128 5.85 11.21 -8.43
C GLU A 128 6.22 12.47 -9.24
N ARG A 129 7.50 12.55 -9.62
CA ARG A 129 7.98 13.60 -10.54
C ARG A 129 7.11 13.71 -11.78
N ILE A 130 7.06 14.92 -12.36
CA ILE A 130 6.09 15.27 -13.41
C ILE A 130 6.03 14.26 -14.56
N GLU A 131 7.17 13.74 -15.02
CA GLU A 131 7.23 12.77 -16.13
C GLU A 131 6.61 11.43 -15.72
N ASP A 132 6.99 10.91 -14.55
CA ASP A 132 6.56 9.62 -14.02
C ASP A 132 5.07 9.64 -13.64
N ARG A 133 4.62 10.67 -12.91
CA ARG A 133 3.19 10.80 -12.58
C ARG A 133 2.33 10.95 -13.83
N THR A 134 2.82 11.64 -14.86
CA THR A 134 2.08 11.81 -16.12
C THR A 134 1.90 10.48 -16.81
N LYS A 135 2.93 9.63 -16.82
CA LYS A 135 2.84 8.26 -17.33
C LYS A 135 1.81 7.44 -16.56
N VAL A 136 1.91 7.42 -15.23
CA VAL A 136 0.98 6.68 -14.34
C VAL A 136 -0.47 7.09 -14.58
N LEU A 137 -0.75 8.40 -14.58
CA LEU A 137 -2.10 8.94 -14.78
C LEU A 137 -2.61 8.69 -16.21
N THR A 138 -1.73 8.74 -17.21
CA THR A 138 -2.09 8.45 -18.61
C THR A 138 -2.46 6.98 -18.79
N ASP A 139 -1.69 6.06 -18.22
CA ASP A 139 -1.97 4.63 -18.30
C ASP A 139 -3.27 4.27 -17.57
N LEU A 140 -3.52 4.88 -16.40
CA LEU A 140 -4.77 4.73 -15.66
C LEU A 140 -5.97 5.27 -16.45
N LYS A 141 -5.84 6.47 -17.04
CA LYS A 141 -6.88 7.09 -17.89
C LYS A 141 -7.23 6.20 -19.08
N LYS A 142 -6.22 5.70 -19.81
CA LYS A 142 -6.40 4.80 -20.95
C LYS A 142 -7.12 3.52 -20.54
N TRP A 143 -6.77 2.97 -19.38
CA TRP A 143 -7.47 1.80 -18.86
C TRP A 143 -8.94 2.12 -18.62
N PHE A 144 -9.29 3.20 -17.92
CA PHE A 144 -10.70 3.59 -17.76
C PHE A 144 -11.42 3.80 -19.09
N GLU A 145 -10.82 4.53 -20.03
CA GLU A 145 -11.42 4.77 -21.36
C GLU A 145 -11.70 3.47 -22.13
N SER A 146 -10.89 2.42 -21.94
CA SER A 146 -11.15 1.11 -22.55
C SER A 146 -12.27 0.29 -21.90
N HIS A 147 -12.78 0.71 -20.72
CA HIS A 147 -13.82 -0.01 -19.97
C HIS A 147 -15.11 0.81 -19.75
N VAL A 148 -15.15 2.05 -20.26
CA VAL A 148 -16.34 2.90 -20.24
C VAL A 148 -16.87 2.96 -21.68
N ASN A 149 -17.84 2.09 -21.97
CA ASN A 149 -18.72 2.20 -23.13
C ASN A 149 -20.14 2.49 -22.63
#